data_AF-A0A026W825-F1
#
_entry.id   AF-A0A026W825-F1
#
_cell.length_a   1.000
_cell.length_b   1.000
_cell.length_c   1.000
_cell.angle_alpha   90.00
_cell.angle_beta   90.00
_cell.angle_gamma   90.00
#
_symmetry.space_group_name_H-M   'P 1'
#
loop_
_entity.id
_entity.type
_entity.pdbx_description
1 polymer ?
#
loop_
_entity_poly.entity_id
_entity_poly.type
_entity_poly.pdbx_seq_one_letter_code
_entity_poly.pdbx_strand_id
1 'polypeptide(L)'
;SNTSSELSHNSSLHEEEVVRLYDSDGHVWYIYDISIRNFICDAPARPFVKCTIGHNGLFSCEKCEVQDEWYHNRIVYLNNGQKRTDHLLTACAQSLRYFD
;
A
#
# COMPACT_ATOMS: atom_id res chain seq x y z
N SER A 1 56.46 -21.41 7.73
CA SER A 1 56.95 -20.44 6.72
C SER A 1 55.84 -19.43 6.51
N ASN A 2 56.07 -18.20 6.98
CA ASN A 2 55.20 -17.06 6.77
C ASN A 2 55.14 -16.69 5.28
N THR A 3 54.00 -16.15 4.85
CA THR A 3 53.72 -15.06 3.87
C THR A 3 52.29 -15.29 3.38
N SER A 4 51.34 -14.37 3.38
CA SER A 4 51.31 -12.95 3.72
C SER A 4 49.85 -12.55 3.92
N SER A 5 49.68 -11.53 4.77
CA SER A 5 48.53 -10.65 4.88
C SER A 5 47.97 -10.20 3.53
N GLU A 6 46.66 -9.98 3.47
CA GLU A 6 46.11 -8.68 3.07
C GLU A 6 44.63 -8.55 3.46
N LEU A 7 44.40 -7.62 4.40
CA LEU A 7 43.11 -6.94 4.56
C LEU A 7 42.87 -6.12 3.28
N SER A 8 41.67 -6.22 2.70
CA SER A 8 41.10 -5.06 2.00
C SER A 8 39.69 -4.81 2.52
N HIS A 9 39.53 -3.60 3.05
CA HIS A 9 38.28 -3.03 3.51
C HIS A 9 37.36 -2.70 2.33
N ASN A 10 36.08 -3.05 2.52
CA ASN A 10 34.86 -2.32 2.16
C ASN A 10 34.68 -1.75 0.74
N SER A 11 33.80 -2.41 0.00
CA SER A 11 32.69 -1.77 -0.72
C SER A 11 31.61 -2.82 -0.91
N SER A 12 30.31 -2.66 -0.78
CA SER A 12 29.40 -1.57 -0.44
C SER A 12 28.04 -2.25 -0.53
N LEU A 13 27.21 -2.12 0.51
CA LEU A 13 25.76 -2.39 0.50
C LEU A 13 25.33 -3.85 0.26
N HIS A 14 24.89 -4.51 1.34
CA HIS A 14 23.91 -5.62 1.38
C HIS A 14 23.58 -6.27 0.02
N GLU A 15 24.39 -7.22 -0.45
CA GLU A 15 23.83 -8.31 -1.24
C GLU A 15 23.06 -9.17 -0.24
N GLU A 16 21.75 -8.95 -0.15
CA GLU A 16 20.84 -9.89 0.50
C GLU A 16 21.15 -11.29 -0.02
N GLU A 17 21.09 -12.31 0.86
CA GLU A 17 21.43 -13.68 0.52
C GLU A 17 20.33 -14.27 -0.40
N VAL A 18 20.38 -13.93 -1.69
CA VAL A 18 19.39 -14.35 -2.68
C VAL A 18 19.69 -15.78 -3.12
N VAL A 19 18.81 -16.73 -2.76
CA VAL A 19 18.95 -18.13 -3.20
C VAL A 19 18.33 -18.30 -4.58
N ARG A 20 19.12 -18.76 -5.55
CA ARG A 20 18.62 -19.13 -6.88
C ARG A 20 18.20 -20.60 -6.91
N LEU A 21 16.99 -20.89 -7.36
CA LEU A 21 16.48 -22.24 -7.58
C LEU A 21 16.20 -22.46 -9.07
N TYR A 22 16.33 -23.71 -9.50
CA TYR A 22 16.00 -24.13 -10.86
C TYR A 22 14.90 -25.18 -10.82
N ASP A 23 13.91 -25.04 -11.68
CA ASP A 23 12.95 -26.11 -11.95
C ASP A 23 13.55 -27.16 -12.90
N SER A 24 12.98 -28.34 -12.91
CA SER A 24 13.23 -29.43 -13.85
C SER A 24 13.12 -29.02 -15.32
N ASP A 25 12.25 -28.05 -15.63
CA ASP A 25 12.08 -27.47 -16.97
C ASP A 25 13.07 -26.31 -17.27
N GLY A 26 13.96 -25.97 -16.34
CA GLY A 26 14.99 -24.93 -16.50
C GLY A 26 14.54 -23.51 -16.16
N HIS A 27 13.34 -23.33 -15.61
CA HIS A 27 12.90 -22.04 -15.05
C HIS A 27 13.72 -21.65 -13.83
N VAL A 28 14.02 -20.36 -13.66
CA VAL A 28 14.81 -19.83 -12.55
C VAL A 28 13.92 -19.08 -11.57
N TRP A 29 14.03 -19.41 -10.29
CA TRP A 29 13.39 -18.72 -9.18
C TRP A 29 14.44 -18.04 -8.29
N TYR A 30 14.07 -16.92 -7.69
CA TYR A 30 14.89 -16.19 -6.74
C TYR A 30 14.13 -16.09 -5.42
N ILE A 31 14.74 -16.58 -4.36
CA ILE A 31 14.22 -16.45 -3.00
C ILE A 31 14.99 -15.32 -2.32
N TYR A 32 14.24 -14.37 -1.78
CA TYR A 32 14.75 -13.26 -1.00
C TYR A 32 14.33 -13.46 0.45
N ASP A 33 15.29 -13.38 1.37
CA ASP A 33 14.96 -13.30 2.80
C ASP A 33 14.63 -11.84 3.15
N ILE A 34 13.34 -11.56 3.35
CA ILE A 34 12.83 -10.21 3.58
C ILE A 34 12.34 -10.09 5.02
N SER A 35 12.93 -9.15 5.76
CA SER A 35 12.44 -8.76 7.08
C SER A 35 11.61 -7.47 6.98
N ILE A 36 10.29 -7.60 7.15
CA ILE A 36 9.39 -6.44 7.21
C ILE A 36 9.46 -5.85 8.62
N ARG A 37 9.95 -4.60 8.73
CA ARG A 37 10.05 -3.92 10.03
C ARG A 37 8.72 -3.32 10.49
N ASN A 38 8.01 -2.67 9.57
CA ASN A 38 6.85 -1.85 9.89
C ASN A 38 5.84 -1.86 8.74
N PHE A 39 4.56 -1.75 9.09
CA PHE A 39 3.48 -1.48 8.14
C PHE A 39 3.02 -0.03 8.29
N ILE A 40 2.87 0.67 7.16
CA ILE A 40 2.21 1.97 7.12
C ILE A 40 0.73 1.70 6.84
N CYS A 41 -0.09 1.87 7.87
CA CYS A 41 -1.52 1.55 7.84
C CYS A 41 -2.40 2.80 7.75
N ASP A 42 -1.92 3.90 7.18
CA ASP A 42 -2.72 5.13 7.06
C ASP A 42 -3.99 4.93 6.21
N ALA A 43 -3.88 4.22 5.09
CA ALA A 43 -4.98 3.89 4.20
C ALA A 43 -6.06 3.00 4.85
N PRO A 44 -5.75 1.91 5.58
CA PRO A 44 -6.76 1.11 6.28
C PRO A 44 -7.20 1.69 7.64
N ALA A 45 -6.32 2.37 8.39
CA ALA A 45 -6.68 2.92 9.71
C ALA A 45 -7.65 4.11 9.60
N ARG A 46 -7.51 4.93 8.57
CA ARG A 46 -8.36 6.10 8.31
C ARG A 46 -9.86 5.76 8.19
N PRO A 47 -10.30 4.84 7.31
CA PRO A 47 -11.70 4.44 7.23
C PRO A 47 -12.19 3.74 8.49
N PHE A 48 -11.32 2.97 9.17
CA PHE A 48 -11.65 2.29 10.42
C PHE A 48 -12.00 3.27 11.54
N VAL A 49 -11.16 4.29 11.78
CA VAL A 49 -11.37 5.26 12.87
C VAL A 49 -12.52 6.22 12.56
N LYS A 50 -12.62 6.68 11.32
CA LYS A 50 -13.60 7.71 10.93
C LYS A 50 -14.95 7.14 10.50
N CYS A 51 -15.09 5.81 10.44
CA CYS A 51 -16.24 5.15 9.82
C CYS A 51 -16.52 5.75 8.43
N THR A 52 -15.47 5.88 7.63
CA THR A 52 -15.55 6.39 6.24
C THR A 52 -15.12 5.29 5.28
N ILE A 53 -15.35 5.50 3.99
CA ILE A 53 -14.82 4.62 2.95
C ILE A 53 -13.36 4.99 2.63
N GLY A 54 -12.61 4.07 2.03
CA GLY A 54 -11.25 4.34 1.57
C GLY A 54 -11.19 5.41 0.46
N HIS A 55 -10.00 5.97 0.22
CA HIS A 55 -9.78 7.02 -0.80
C HIS A 55 -10.21 6.64 -2.23
N ASN A 56 -10.34 5.35 -2.52
CA ASN A 56 -10.79 4.84 -3.83
C ASN A 56 -12.27 4.44 -3.84
N GLY A 57 -13.02 4.74 -2.78
CA GLY A 57 -14.45 4.46 -2.69
C GLY A 57 -15.32 5.59 -3.26
N LEU A 58 -16.57 5.24 -3.58
CA LEU A 58 -17.59 6.17 -4.08
C LEU A 58 -18.04 7.15 -2.99
N PHE A 59 -17.92 8.47 -3.20
CA PHE A 59 -18.06 9.54 -2.21
C PHE A 59 -16.98 9.55 -1.12
N SER A 60 -15.72 9.34 -1.51
CA SER A 60 -14.59 9.20 -0.58
C SER A 60 -14.08 10.50 0.01
N CYS A 61 -14.53 11.66 -0.48
CA CYS A 61 -14.18 12.92 0.15
C CYS A 61 -14.73 13.01 1.58
N GLU A 62 -13.84 13.18 2.56
CA GLU A 62 -14.23 13.28 3.98
C GLU A 62 -14.76 14.66 4.36
N LYS A 63 -14.52 15.67 3.53
CA LYS A 63 -14.84 17.07 3.84
C LYS A 63 -16.16 17.50 3.23
N CYS A 64 -16.51 16.94 2.08
CA CYS A 64 -17.71 17.33 1.35
C CYS A 64 -18.41 16.13 0.73
N GLU A 65 -19.67 16.33 0.39
CA GLU A 65 -20.56 15.32 -0.19
C GLU A 65 -20.42 15.22 -1.71
N VAL A 66 -19.30 15.69 -2.25
CA VAL A 66 -19.04 15.62 -3.68
C VAL A 66 -19.05 14.16 -4.15
N GLN A 67 -19.82 13.91 -5.19
CA GLN A 67 -19.78 12.65 -5.91
C GLN A 67 -18.54 12.62 -6.80
N ASP A 68 -17.80 11.52 -6.74
CA ASP A 68 -16.72 11.24 -7.66
C ASP A 68 -17.22 10.70 -9.00
N GLU A 69 -16.42 10.94 -10.04
CA GLU A 69 -16.62 10.37 -11.36
C GLU A 69 -15.39 9.55 -11.77
N TRP A 70 -15.64 8.45 -12.49
CA TRP A 70 -14.58 7.63 -13.07
C TRP A 70 -14.20 8.16 -14.46
N TYR A 71 -12.96 8.62 -14.59
CA TYR A 71 -12.41 9.12 -15.84
C TYR A 71 -11.01 8.55 -16.08
N HIS A 72 -10.83 7.81 -17.18
CA HIS A 72 -9.56 7.16 -17.53
C HIS A 72 -8.90 6.40 -16.36
N ASN A 73 -9.65 5.45 -15.77
CA ASN A 73 -9.23 4.63 -14.62
C ASN A 73 -8.78 5.41 -13.39
N ARG A 74 -9.29 6.64 -13.23
CA ARG A 74 -9.02 7.51 -12.08
C ARG A 74 -10.32 8.11 -11.58
N ILE A 75 -10.39 8.29 -10.27
CA ILE A 75 -11.46 9.03 -9.60
C ILE A 75 -11.14 10.53 -9.71
N VAL A 76 -12.09 11.30 -10.22
CA VAL A 76 -12.00 12.76 -10.34
C VAL A 76 -13.17 13.43 -9.63
N TYR A 77 -12.91 14.63 -9.10
CA TYR A 77 -13.92 15.47 -8.45
C TYR A 77 -14.11 16.73 -9.27
N LEU A 78 -15.17 16.76 -10.08
CA LEU A 78 -15.39 17.84 -11.03
C LEU A 78 -16.15 19.03 -10.43
N ASN A 79 -16.71 18.87 -9.23
CA ASN A 79 -17.55 19.88 -8.58
C ASN A 79 -17.10 20.16 -7.16
N ASN A 80 -17.46 21.36 -6.66
CA ASN A 80 -17.35 21.67 -5.23
C ASN A 80 -18.61 21.17 -4.52
N GLY A 81 -18.44 20.25 -3.57
CA GLY A 81 -19.54 19.74 -2.75
C GLY A 81 -19.82 20.58 -1.50
N GLN A 82 -21.03 20.43 -0.95
CA GLN A 82 -21.36 20.95 0.37
C GLN A 82 -20.55 20.24 1.46
N LYS A 83 -20.26 20.94 2.57
CA LYS A 83 -19.53 20.35 3.69
C LYS A 83 -20.33 19.20 4.28
N ARG A 84 -19.66 18.06 4.45
CA ARG A 84 -20.28 16.84 4.99
C ARG A 84 -20.56 17.02 6.48
N THR A 85 -21.67 16.46 6.94
CA THR A 85 -22.00 16.34 8.37
C THR A 85 -21.66 14.95 8.91
N ASP A 86 -21.46 14.82 10.23
CA ASP A 86 -21.04 13.55 10.87
C ASP A 86 -21.98 12.37 10.56
N HIS A 87 -23.29 12.64 10.46
CA HIS A 87 -24.29 11.63 10.12
C HIS A 87 -24.11 11.09 8.69
N LEU A 88 -23.71 11.95 7.75
CA LEU A 88 -23.54 11.58 6.34
C LEU A 88 -22.24 10.83 6.08
N LEU A 89 -21.20 11.05 6.90
CA LEU A 89 -19.96 10.25 6.87
C LEU A 89 -20.25 8.76 7.14
N THR A 90 -21.04 8.49 8.18
CA THR A 90 -21.33 7.12 8.62
C THR A 90 -22.25 6.37 7.65
N ALA A 91 -23.23 7.07 7.06
CA ALA A 91 -24.20 6.47 6.14
C ALA A 91 -23.54 5.87 4.88
N CYS A 92 -22.57 6.58 4.29
CA CYS A 92 -21.83 6.10 3.12
C CYS A 92 -20.92 4.89 3.43
N ALA A 93 -20.42 4.77 4.67
CA ALA A 93 -19.58 3.64 5.06
C ALA A 93 -20.38 2.38 5.44
N GLN A 94 -21.63 2.53 5.87
CA GLN A 94 -22.52 1.40 6.18
C GLN A 94 -23.04 0.70 4.92
N SER A 95 -23.12 1.40 3.79
CA SER A 95 -23.61 0.84 2.53
C SER A 95 -22.68 -0.22 1.92
N LEU A 96 -21.38 -0.22 2.28
CA LEU A 96 -20.37 -1.19 1.82
C LEU A 96 -20.13 -2.35 2.79
N ARG A 97 -20.53 -2.25 4.06
CA ARG A 97 -20.42 -3.35 5.04
C ARG A 97 -21.44 -4.46 4.85
N TYR A 98 -22.36 -4.33 3.90
CA TYR A 98 -23.33 -5.35 3.52
C TYR A 98 -22.84 -6.30 2.41
N PHE A 99 -21.61 -6.14 1.93
CA PHE A 99 -21.02 -6.95 0.86
C PHE A 99 -19.79 -7.77 1.27
N ASP A 100 -19.46 -7.80 2.57
CA ASP A 100 -18.51 -8.77 3.16
C ASP A 100 -19.25 -9.96 3.77
#